data_AF-A0A2P5VWB3-F1
#
_entry.id   AF-A0A2P5VWB3-F1
#
_cell.length_a   1.000
_cell.length_b   1.000
_cell.length_c   1.000
_cell.angle_alpha   90.00
_cell.angle_beta   90.00
_cell.angle_gamma   90.00
#
_symmetry.space_group_name_H-M   'P 1'
#
loop_
_entity.id
_entity.type
_entity.pdbx_description
1 polymer ?
#
loop_
_entity_poly.entity_id
_entity_poly.type
_entity_poly.pdbx_seq_one_letter_code
_entity_poly.pdbx_strand_id
1 'polypeptide(L)'
;MGSSSCSDGSLKQQLEELQKQLGKKQRFEEAVSSINSLLKLHYPSASPSLRKSFYSIVCRVATILKTRYTAPGFWLAGLRLFELLEPLVSDTSEKSHLRNCISQAKQHLNEIENPVQSSESSASRGYLFEGHLTVDPEPPQPQWLVQSNLMNAFASAAAAESSQGSATNVNTVENAANVLEQLIDHLDSVIPEILENEGGVRRVPPASKEVVAKLPVITLTEEILAKLGSDAECAICKENLLVGDNMQELPCKHTFHPPCLKPWLDEHNSCPICRYELQTDDHDYESWKEREKEAEEERKGAANAVRGGEYMYV
;
A
#
# COMPACT_ATOMS: atom_id res chain seq x y z
N MET A 1 -10.01 32.69 38.26
CA MET A 1 -9.25 32.18 37.10
C MET A 1 -9.34 30.65 36.97
N GLY A 2 -10.49 30.01 37.26
CA GLY A 2 -10.57 28.54 37.41
C GLY A 2 -11.53 27.80 36.48
N SER A 3 -12.11 28.46 35.47
CA SER A 3 -13.26 27.90 34.73
C SER A 3 -12.89 27.19 33.42
N SER A 4 -11.74 27.51 32.80
CA SER A 4 -11.38 27.01 31.46
C SER A 4 -10.75 25.61 31.45
N SER A 5 -10.16 25.16 32.57
CA SER A 5 -9.51 23.84 32.64
C SER A 5 -10.51 22.68 32.73
N CYS A 6 -11.67 22.89 33.34
CA CYS A 6 -12.71 21.87 33.48
C CYS A 6 -13.47 21.65 32.15
N SER A 7 -13.72 22.72 31.39
CA SER A 7 -14.35 22.63 30.06
C SER A 7 -13.44 21.93 29.04
N ASP A 8 -12.13 22.19 29.07
CA ASP A 8 -11.18 21.57 28.16
C ASP A 8 -11.05 20.06 28.39
N GLY A 9 -11.15 19.60 29.65
CA GLY A 9 -11.15 18.18 30.00
C GLY A 9 -12.37 17.45 29.43
N SER A 10 -13.56 18.04 29.58
CA SER A 10 -14.80 17.49 29.01
C SER A 10 -14.76 17.45 27.48
N LEU A 11 -14.20 18.47 26.83
CA LEU A 11 -14.06 18.52 25.37
C LEU A 11 -13.08 17.47 24.85
N LYS A 12 -11.98 17.22 25.58
CA LYS A 12 -11.03 16.14 25.23
C LYS A 12 -11.68 14.77 25.29
N GLN A 13 -12.47 14.49 26.32
CA GLN A 13 -13.22 13.22 26.41
C GLN A 13 -14.22 13.06 25.26
N GLN A 14 -14.93 14.13 24.87
CA GLN A 14 -15.81 14.10 23.71
C GLN A 14 -15.04 13.84 22.41
N LEU A 15 -13.86 14.44 22.26
CA LEU A 15 -12.97 14.23 21.11
C LEU A 15 -12.45 12.79 21.03
N GLU A 16 -12.06 12.18 22.15
CA GLU A 16 -11.66 10.76 22.21
C GLU A 16 -12.81 9.81 21.82
N GLU A 17 -14.04 10.10 22.26
CA GLU A 17 -15.19 9.30 21.87
C GLU A 17 -15.47 9.43 20.36
N LEU A 18 -15.41 10.65 19.81
CA LEU A 18 -15.53 10.87 18.37
C LEU A 18 -14.43 10.15 17.59
N GLN A 19 -13.21 10.09 18.11
CA GLN A 19 -12.10 9.35 17.50
C GLN A 19 -12.41 7.85 17.38
N LYS A 20 -13.06 7.24 18.39
CA LYS A 20 -13.53 5.83 18.30
C LYS A 20 -14.60 5.66 17.23
N GLN A 21 -15.48 6.64 17.05
CA GLN A 21 -16.54 6.59 16.04
C GLN A 21 -15.99 6.73 14.60
N LEU A 22 -14.86 7.41 14.39
CA LEU A 22 -14.22 7.52 13.07
C LEU A 22 -13.83 6.15 12.48
N GLY A 23 -13.57 5.15 13.33
CA GLY A 23 -13.28 3.78 12.90
C GLY A 23 -14.49 3.03 12.33
N LYS A 24 -15.72 3.50 12.58
CA LYS A 24 -16.97 2.87 12.16
C LYS A 24 -17.53 3.59 10.93
N LYS A 25 -17.56 2.92 9.77
CA LYS A 25 -18.01 3.50 8.48
C LYS A 25 -19.38 4.20 8.58
N GLN A 26 -20.34 3.57 9.28
CA GLN A 26 -21.70 4.11 9.41
C GLN A 26 -21.78 5.44 10.18
N ARG A 27 -20.80 5.72 11.06
CA ARG A 27 -20.82 6.89 11.95
C ARG A 27 -19.75 7.92 11.61
N PHE A 28 -18.98 7.69 10.55
CA PHE A 28 -17.85 8.53 10.19
C PHE A 28 -18.30 9.96 9.83
N GLU A 29 -19.29 10.12 8.96
CA GLU A 29 -19.75 11.45 8.53
C GLU A 29 -20.36 12.26 9.69
N GLU A 30 -21.17 11.62 10.53
CA GLU A 30 -21.73 12.22 11.74
C GLU A 30 -20.62 12.65 12.71
N ALA A 31 -19.61 11.80 12.91
CA ALA A 31 -18.46 12.11 13.77
C ALA A 31 -17.66 13.29 13.21
N VAL A 32 -17.35 13.31 11.91
CA VAL A 32 -16.64 14.41 11.24
C VAL A 32 -17.44 15.71 11.32
N SER A 33 -18.76 15.67 11.13
CA SER A 33 -19.65 16.83 11.28
C SER A 33 -19.67 17.37 12.71
N SER A 34 -19.66 16.48 13.70
CA SER A 34 -19.57 16.82 15.12
C SER A 34 -18.23 17.49 15.45
N ILE A 35 -17.12 16.93 14.95
CA ILE A 35 -15.78 17.52 15.09
C ILE A 35 -15.75 18.92 14.46
N ASN A 36 -16.31 19.10 13.26
CA ASN A 36 -16.38 20.38 12.56
C ASN A 36 -17.12 21.45 13.40
N SER A 37 -18.24 21.05 14.03
CA SER A 37 -19.02 21.91 14.91
C SER A 37 -18.24 22.31 16.17
N LEU A 38 -17.55 21.36 16.80
CA LEU A 38 -16.70 21.61 17.97
C LEU A 38 -15.51 22.53 17.63
N LEU A 39 -14.91 22.33 16.46
CA LEU A 39 -13.78 23.11 15.98
C LEU A 39 -14.20 24.57 15.75
N LYS A 40 -15.36 24.81 15.13
CA LYS A 40 -15.92 26.17 14.98
C LYS A 40 -16.17 26.88 16.30
N LEU A 41 -16.72 26.17 17.29
CA LEU A 41 -17.18 26.78 18.54
C LEU A 41 -16.04 26.98 19.55
N HIS A 42 -15.10 26.04 19.64
CA HIS A 42 -14.15 25.98 20.75
C HIS A 42 -12.70 26.26 20.36
N TYR A 43 -12.31 26.15 19.08
CA TYR A 43 -10.92 26.32 18.67
C TYR A 43 -10.32 27.72 18.96
N PRO A 44 -11.04 28.85 18.77
CA PRO A 44 -10.49 30.18 19.06
C PRO A 44 -10.09 30.37 20.52
N SER A 45 -10.88 29.82 21.44
CA SER A 45 -10.70 29.91 22.89
C SER A 45 -9.95 28.72 23.50
N ALA A 46 -9.54 27.74 22.68
CA ALA A 46 -8.93 26.50 23.13
C ALA A 46 -7.50 26.70 23.65
N SER A 47 -7.14 25.94 24.70
CA SER A 47 -5.76 25.83 25.16
C SER A 47 -4.86 25.16 24.10
N PRO A 48 -3.53 25.40 24.11
CA PRO A 48 -2.59 24.77 23.17
C PRO A 48 -2.69 23.25 23.16
N SER A 49 -2.90 22.62 24.32
CA SER A 49 -3.04 21.17 24.44
C SER A 49 -4.33 20.65 23.79
N LEU A 50 -5.43 21.42 23.86
CA LEU A 50 -6.68 21.07 23.19
C LEU A 50 -6.56 21.26 21.67
N ARG A 51 -5.88 22.31 21.19
CA ARG A 51 -5.59 22.51 19.75
C ARG A 51 -4.78 21.35 19.15
N LYS A 52 -3.76 20.86 19.87
CA LYS A 52 -3.02 19.64 19.48
C LYS A 52 -3.93 18.40 19.40
N SER A 53 -4.90 18.29 20.31
CA SER A 53 -5.86 17.18 20.30
C SER A 53 -6.78 17.23 19.06
N PHE A 54 -7.28 18.42 18.72
CA PHE A 54 -8.02 18.63 17.47
C PHE A 54 -7.17 18.28 16.24
N TYR A 55 -5.92 18.76 16.17
CA TYR A 55 -5.03 18.48 15.05
C TYR A 55 -4.76 16.97 14.88
N SER A 56 -4.48 16.26 15.98
CA SER A 56 -4.30 14.79 15.98
C SER A 56 -5.50 14.06 15.37
N ILE A 57 -6.73 14.47 15.74
CA ILE A 57 -7.95 13.87 15.19
C ILE A 57 -8.09 14.17 13.69
N VAL A 58 -7.76 15.38 13.26
CA VAL A 58 -7.76 15.73 11.83
C VAL A 58 -6.74 14.89 11.05
N CYS A 59 -5.55 14.65 11.60
CA CYS A 59 -4.57 13.72 11.01
C CYS A 59 -5.10 12.29 10.95
N ARG A 60 -5.86 11.85 11.95
CA ARG A 60 -6.52 10.54 11.94
C ARG A 60 -7.58 10.45 10.84
N VAL A 61 -8.39 11.48 10.65
CA VAL A 61 -9.37 11.57 9.56
C VAL A 61 -8.66 11.46 8.20
N ALA A 62 -7.59 12.23 7.98
CA ALA A 62 -6.79 12.15 6.75
C ALA A 62 -6.25 10.73 6.50
N THR A 63 -5.74 10.07 7.54
CA THR A 63 -5.25 8.69 7.46
C THR A 63 -6.35 7.71 7.07
N ILE A 64 -7.54 7.84 7.66
CA ILE A 64 -8.68 6.94 7.39
C ILE A 64 -9.18 7.10 5.95
N LEU A 65 -9.27 8.34 5.45
CA LEU A 65 -9.67 8.60 4.06
C LEU A 65 -8.69 7.96 3.08
N LYS A 66 -7.38 8.06 3.32
CA LYS A 66 -6.35 7.43 2.48
C LYS A 66 -6.37 5.90 2.48
N THR A 67 -6.81 5.27 3.56
CA THR A 67 -6.58 3.83 3.78
C THR A 67 -7.83 2.97 3.76
N ARG A 68 -9.01 3.53 4.03
CA ARG A 68 -10.23 2.72 4.25
C ARG A 68 -11.45 3.18 3.46
N TYR A 69 -11.61 4.48 3.22
CA TYR A 69 -12.85 5.03 2.68
C TYR A 69 -12.59 5.74 1.36
N THR A 70 -13.18 5.22 0.27
CA THR A 70 -13.04 5.77 -1.09
C THR A 70 -14.30 6.45 -1.62
N ALA A 71 -15.41 6.42 -0.87
CA ALA A 71 -16.64 7.05 -1.36
C ALA A 71 -16.56 8.59 -1.28
N PRO A 72 -17.05 9.33 -2.31
CA PRO A 72 -16.88 10.78 -2.40
C PRO A 72 -17.52 11.54 -1.23
N GLY A 73 -18.60 11.02 -0.63
CA GLY A 73 -19.23 11.61 0.56
C GLY A 73 -18.29 11.74 1.75
N PHE A 74 -17.47 10.71 2.00
CA PHE A 74 -16.47 10.73 3.09
C PHE A 74 -15.36 11.74 2.82
N TRP A 75 -14.88 11.82 1.57
CA TRP A 75 -13.85 12.76 1.16
C TRP A 75 -14.35 14.20 1.20
N LEU A 76 -15.61 14.46 0.84
CA LEU A 76 -16.24 15.77 0.98
C LEU A 76 -16.34 16.21 2.44
N ALA A 77 -16.73 15.29 3.35
CA ALA A 77 -16.79 15.55 4.77
C ALA A 77 -15.39 15.88 5.34
N GLY A 78 -14.37 15.12 4.94
CA GLY A 78 -12.96 15.37 5.30
C GLY A 78 -12.43 16.70 4.75
N LEU A 79 -12.71 17.00 3.49
CA LEU A 79 -12.30 18.25 2.84
C LEU A 79 -12.81 19.47 3.61
N ARG A 80 -14.11 19.47 3.98
CA ARG A 80 -14.72 20.53 4.78
C ARG A 80 -14.07 20.69 6.16
N LEU A 81 -13.57 19.61 6.75
CA LEU A 81 -12.85 19.65 8.02
C LEU A 81 -11.46 20.28 7.84
N PHE A 82 -10.73 19.89 6.80
CA PHE A 82 -9.38 20.42 6.52
C PHE A 82 -9.42 21.91 6.17
N GLU A 83 -10.36 22.33 5.32
CA GLU A 83 -10.54 23.74 4.93
C GLU A 83 -10.96 24.63 6.11
N LEU A 84 -11.64 24.06 7.11
CA LEU A 84 -11.97 24.79 8.33
C LEU A 84 -10.74 25.00 9.22
N LEU A 85 -9.88 23.98 9.37
CA LEU A 85 -8.76 24.02 10.32
C LEU A 85 -7.55 24.79 9.77
N GLU A 86 -7.27 24.73 8.47
CA GLU A 86 -6.11 25.40 7.82
C GLU A 86 -5.92 26.88 8.21
N PRO A 87 -6.96 27.74 8.18
CA PRO A 87 -6.79 29.16 8.54
C PRO A 87 -6.61 29.38 10.04
N LEU A 88 -7.05 28.42 10.88
CA LEU A 88 -7.06 28.55 12.33
C LEU A 88 -5.74 28.12 12.98
N VAL A 89 -5.00 27.24 12.33
CA VAL A 89 -3.68 26.79 12.78
C VAL A 89 -2.67 27.95 12.72
N SER A 90 -1.69 27.96 13.62
CA SER A 90 -0.62 28.98 13.64
C SER A 90 0.72 28.41 13.17
N ASP A 91 0.96 27.11 13.36
CA ASP A 91 2.18 26.43 12.96
C ASP A 91 2.25 26.26 11.42
N THR A 92 3.41 26.57 10.84
CA THR A 92 3.67 26.47 9.40
C THR A 92 3.73 25.02 8.92
N SER A 93 4.22 24.10 9.75
CA SER A 93 4.32 22.67 9.43
C SER A 93 2.92 22.04 9.35
N GLU A 94 2.08 22.30 10.35
CA GLU A 94 0.69 21.83 10.42
C GLU A 94 -0.14 22.40 9.25
N LYS A 95 0.04 23.69 8.90
CA LYS A 95 -0.58 24.30 7.72
C LYS A 95 -0.17 23.63 6.41
N SER A 96 1.11 23.34 6.24
CA SER A 96 1.63 22.66 5.04
C SER A 96 0.99 21.28 4.88
N HIS A 97 0.90 20.51 5.96
CA HIS A 97 0.24 19.21 5.96
C HIS A 97 -1.24 19.33 5.59
N LEU A 98 -1.98 20.28 6.17
CA LEU A 98 -3.40 20.50 5.86
C LEU A 98 -3.62 20.89 4.40
N ARG A 99 -2.76 21.74 3.81
CA ARG A 99 -2.83 22.06 2.38
C ARG A 99 -2.64 20.84 1.50
N ASN A 100 -1.72 19.96 1.86
CA ASN A 100 -1.53 18.69 1.15
C ASN A 100 -2.78 17.81 1.25
N CYS A 101 -3.37 17.66 2.45
CA CYS A 101 -4.63 16.93 2.63
C CYS A 101 -5.79 17.53 1.81
N ILE A 102 -5.90 18.87 1.75
CA ILE A 102 -6.91 19.57 0.93
C ILE A 102 -6.69 19.26 -0.55
N SER A 103 -5.45 19.36 -1.03
CA SER A 103 -5.09 19.07 -2.42
C SER A 103 -5.44 17.63 -2.79
N GLN A 104 -5.07 16.66 -1.95
CA GLN A 104 -5.37 15.24 -2.16
C GLN A 104 -6.86 14.96 -2.17
N ALA A 105 -7.64 15.59 -1.28
CA ALA A 105 -9.08 15.42 -1.27
C ALA A 105 -9.76 16.03 -2.51
N LYS A 106 -9.30 17.19 -2.98
CA LYS A 106 -9.79 17.81 -4.23
C LYS A 106 -9.46 16.96 -5.45
N GLN A 107 -8.24 16.43 -5.51
CA GLN A 107 -7.82 15.52 -6.58
C GLN A 107 -8.70 14.27 -6.62
N HIS A 108 -8.87 13.59 -5.49
CA HIS A 108 -9.71 12.39 -5.40
C HIS A 108 -11.19 12.67 -5.77
N LEU A 109 -11.72 13.85 -5.44
CA LEU A 109 -13.08 14.23 -5.84
C LEU A 109 -13.17 14.57 -7.34
N ASN A 110 -12.16 15.23 -7.90
CA ASN A 110 -12.08 15.54 -9.32
C ASN A 110 -11.88 14.30 -10.19
N GLU A 111 -11.08 13.33 -9.77
CA GLU A 111 -10.89 12.04 -10.46
C GLU A 111 -12.20 11.24 -10.55
N ILE A 112 -13.10 11.40 -9.57
CA ILE A 112 -14.43 10.79 -9.57
C ILE A 112 -15.43 11.58 -10.44
N GLU A 113 -15.37 12.92 -10.45
CA GLU A 113 -16.31 13.78 -11.20
C GLU A 113 -15.94 13.97 -12.68
N ASN A 114 -14.65 13.94 -13.02
CA ASN A 114 -14.12 14.05 -14.37
C ASN A 114 -13.03 12.98 -14.56
N PRO A 115 -13.37 11.78 -15.07
CA PRO A 115 -12.38 10.77 -15.42
C PRO A 115 -11.64 11.20 -16.68
N VAL A 116 -10.74 12.18 -16.56
CA VAL A 116 -9.73 12.46 -17.57
C VAL A 116 -8.67 11.38 -17.43
N GLN A 117 -8.53 10.56 -18.47
CA GLN A 117 -7.46 9.56 -18.55
C GLN A 117 -6.10 10.27 -18.49
N SER A 118 -5.48 10.25 -17.32
CA SER A 118 -4.08 10.61 -17.10
C SER A 118 -3.57 9.82 -15.91
N SER A 119 -2.96 8.68 -16.24
CA SER A 119 -1.77 8.08 -15.60
C SER A 119 -1.67 8.07 -14.07
N GLU A 120 -1.66 6.83 -13.57
CA GLU A 120 -1.02 6.31 -12.35
C GLU A 120 -1.84 6.13 -11.05
N SER A 121 -2.24 4.86 -10.89
CA SER A 121 -2.04 4.03 -9.69
C SER A 121 -3.06 4.14 -8.54
N SER A 122 -4.02 3.22 -8.54
CA SER A 122 -4.03 2.06 -7.62
C SER A 122 -5.43 1.49 -7.37
N ALA A 123 -5.48 0.16 -7.30
CA ALA A 123 -6.49 -0.65 -6.62
C ALA A 123 -7.90 -0.78 -7.23
N SER A 124 -7.98 -1.68 -8.21
CA SER A 124 -8.89 -2.84 -8.23
C SER A 124 -10.09 -2.83 -7.25
N ARG A 125 -11.31 -2.66 -7.77
CA ARG A 125 -12.52 -3.20 -7.12
C ARG A 125 -13.75 -3.24 -8.05
N GLY A 126 -14.19 -4.46 -8.38
CA GLY A 126 -15.61 -4.78 -8.43
C GLY A 126 -16.19 -5.19 -9.79
N TYR A 127 -16.32 -6.51 -9.95
CA TYR A 127 -17.08 -7.22 -10.98
C TYR A 127 -18.53 -6.75 -11.12
N LEU A 128 -19.01 -6.66 -12.36
CA LEU A 128 -20.42 -6.79 -12.69
C LEU A 128 -20.53 -7.22 -14.15
N PHE A 129 -20.98 -8.44 -14.45
CA PHE A 129 -21.74 -8.65 -15.69
C PHE A 129 -22.85 -9.68 -15.49
N GLU A 130 -24.05 -9.13 -15.54
CA GLU A 130 -25.33 -9.76 -15.74
C GLU A 130 -25.43 -10.22 -17.21
N GLY A 131 -25.98 -11.42 -17.45
CA GLY A 131 -25.96 -12.07 -18.75
C GLY A 131 -26.90 -11.48 -19.81
N HIS A 132 -26.44 -11.47 -21.07
CA HIS A 132 -27.32 -11.49 -22.24
C HIS A 132 -26.62 -12.19 -23.42
N LEU A 133 -27.34 -13.14 -24.06
CA LEU A 133 -26.95 -13.89 -25.25
C LEU A 133 -26.84 -12.99 -26.49
N THR A 134 -25.72 -13.00 -27.22
CA THR A 134 -25.71 -12.77 -28.70
C THR A 134 -24.35 -13.11 -29.34
N VAL A 135 -24.42 -14.00 -30.35
CA VAL A 135 -23.53 -14.26 -31.51
C VAL A 135 -22.05 -14.57 -31.20
N ASP A 136 -21.62 -15.80 -31.51
CA ASP A 136 -20.22 -16.22 -31.44
C ASP A 136 -19.32 -15.28 -32.26
N PRO A 137 -18.19 -14.81 -31.71
CA PRO A 137 -17.24 -13.98 -32.44
C PRO A 137 -16.62 -14.74 -33.62
N GLU A 138 -16.43 -14.04 -34.74
CA GLU A 138 -15.76 -14.56 -35.93
C GLU A 138 -14.35 -15.05 -35.56
N PRO A 139 -13.95 -16.27 -35.99
CA PRO A 139 -12.68 -16.85 -35.57
C PRO A 139 -11.51 -15.95 -35.98
N PRO A 140 -10.50 -15.77 -35.10
CA PRO A 140 -9.38 -14.88 -35.36
C PRO A 140 -8.65 -15.30 -36.63
N GLN A 141 -8.31 -14.32 -37.46
CA GLN A 141 -7.59 -14.57 -38.70
C GLN A 141 -6.24 -15.25 -38.41
N PRO A 142 -5.83 -16.25 -39.19
CA PRO A 142 -4.62 -17.02 -38.93
C PRO A 142 -3.39 -16.10 -38.95
N GLN A 143 -2.45 -16.33 -38.03
CA GLN A 143 -1.33 -15.42 -37.75
C GLN A 143 -0.52 -15.01 -38.98
N TRP A 144 -0.41 -15.89 -39.99
CA TRP A 144 0.30 -15.59 -41.24
C TRP A 144 -0.32 -14.43 -42.04
N LEU A 145 -1.64 -14.26 -41.99
CA LEU A 145 -2.37 -13.20 -42.70
C LEU A 145 -2.24 -11.85 -41.97
N VAL A 146 -2.20 -11.90 -40.64
CA VAL A 146 -1.94 -10.73 -39.78
C VAL A 146 -0.52 -10.21 -40.04
N GLN A 147 0.46 -11.12 -40.18
CA GLN A 147 1.86 -10.78 -40.43
C GLN A 147 2.10 -10.16 -41.81
N SER A 148 1.41 -10.63 -42.86
CA SER A 148 1.50 -10.02 -44.20
C SER A 148 0.90 -8.61 -44.24
N ASN A 149 -0.21 -8.39 -43.52
CA ASN A 149 -0.85 -7.08 -43.44
C ASN A 149 0.01 -6.08 -42.67
N LEU A 150 0.67 -6.52 -41.58
CA LEU A 150 1.65 -5.74 -40.83
C LEU A 150 2.86 -5.34 -41.69
N MET A 151 3.41 -6.26 -42.48
CA MET A 151 4.53 -5.95 -43.38
C MET A 151 4.17 -4.94 -44.47
N ASN A 152 2.98 -5.04 -45.06
CA ASN A 152 2.49 -4.08 -46.05
C ASN A 152 2.19 -2.70 -45.44
N ALA A 153 1.68 -2.66 -44.21
CA ALA A 153 1.48 -1.42 -43.47
C ALA A 153 2.81 -0.74 -43.12
N PHE A 154 3.81 -1.53 -42.71
CA PHE A 154 5.16 -1.03 -42.40
C PHE A 154 5.88 -0.49 -43.63
N ALA A 155 5.80 -1.19 -44.77
CA ALA A 155 6.35 -0.73 -46.05
C ALA A 155 5.70 0.59 -46.52
N SER A 156 4.39 0.75 -46.26
CA SER A 156 3.65 1.97 -46.60
C SER A 156 4.00 3.15 -45.67
N ALA A 157 4.29 2.88 -44.40
CA ALA A 157 4.76 3.88 -43.44
C ALA A 157 6.21 4.33 -43.72
N ALA A 158 7.11 3.40 -44.05
CA ALA A 158 8.50 3.70 -44.38
C ALA A 158 8.65 4.53 -45.67
N ALA A 159 7.74 4.39 -46.63
CA ALA A 159 7.71 5.21 -47.85
C ALA A 159 7.31 6.68 -47.59
N ALA A 160 6.71 6.99 -46.44
CA ALA A 160 6.27 8.34 -46.09
C ALA A 160 7.39 9.23 -45.47
N GLU A 161 8.54 8.66 -45.11
CA GLU A 161 9.61 9.38 -44.39
C GLU A 161 10.56 10.21 -45.29
N SER A 162 10.35 10.26 -46.60
CA SER A 162 11.22 11.03 -47.52
C SER A 162 10.81 12.51 -47.74
N SER A 163 9.88 13.07 -46.97
CA SER A 163 9.47 14.47 -47.16
C SER A 163 9.32 15.25 -45.85
N GLN A 164 10.17 16.28 -45.70
CA GLN A 164 10.21 17.23 -44.59
C GLN A 164 8.85 17.93 -44.38
N GLY A 165 8.38 17.98 -43.13
CA GLY A 165 7.24 18.80 -42.73
C GLY A 165 6.85 18.63 -41.26
N SER A 166 6.97 19.72 -40.50
CA SER A 166 6.53 19.89 -39.13
C SER A 166 5.09 19.39 -38.85
N ALA A 167 4.96 18.30 -38.09
CA ALA A 167 3.87 18.01 -37.16
C ALA A 167 4.26 16.76 -36.35
N THR A 168 4.49 16.87 -35.05
CA THR A 168 4.64 15.70 -34.18
C THR A 168 3.31 14.95 -34.16
N ASN A 169 3.28 13.82 -34.86
CA ASN A 169 2.08 13.02 -35.12
C ASN A 169 1.71 12.20 -33.87
N VAL A 170 0.44 12.32 -33.46
CA VAL A 170 -0.19 11.65 -32.31
C VAL A 170 -0.11 10.12 -32.44
N ASN A 171 0.03 9.62 -33.67
CA ASN A 171 0.01 8.20 -34.00
C ASN A 171 1.25 7.41 -33.52
N THR A 172 2.41 8.04 -33.24
CA THR A 172 3.62 7.31 -32.81
C THR A 172 3.53 6.87 -31.34
N VAL A 173 2.84 7.65 -30.51
CA VAL A 173 2.62 7.35 -29.08
C VAL A 173 1.48 6.34 -28.92
N GLU A 174 0.42 6.44 -29.74
CA GLU A 174 -0.64 5.43 -29.83
C GLU A 174 -0.11 4.09 -30.32
N ASN A 175 0.81 4.08 -31.30
CA ASN A 175 1.44 2.84 -31.75
C ASN A 175 2.31 2.18 -30.68
N ALA A 176 3.01 2.96 -29.84
CA ALA A 176 3.77 2.43 -28.72
C ALA A 176 2.85 1.90 -27.60
N ALA A 177 1.75 2.59 -27.32
CA ALA A 177 0.73 2.14 -26.36
C ALA A 177 0.06 0.84 -26.84
N ASN A 178 -0.27 0.74 -28.12
CA ASN A 178 -0.85 -0.47 -28.72
C ASN A 178 0.12 -1.66 -28.69
N VAL A 179 1.42 -1.42 -28.93
CA VAL A 179 2.45 -2.48 -28.79
C VAL A 179 2.61 -2.90 -27.32
N LEU A 180 2.52 -1.96 -26.38
CA LEU A 180 2.60 -2.26 -24.95
C LEU A 180 1.36 -3.02 -24.45
N GLU A 181 0.16 -2.64 -24.90
CA GLU A 181 -1.09 -3.35 -24.60
C GLU A 181 -1.07 -4.76 -25.19
N GLN A 182 -0.57 -4.94 -26.41
CA GLN A 182 -0.39 -6.27 -27.00
C GLN A 182 0.61 -7.14 -26.22
N LEU A 183 1.66 -6.53 -25.64
CA LEU A 183 2.60 -7.24 -24.78
C LEU A 183 1.97 -7.60 -23.42
N ILE A 184 1.12 -6.74 -22.85
CA ILE A 184 0.40 -6.99 -21.60
C ILE A 184 -0.62 -8.11 -21.78
N ASP A 185 -1.40 -8.09 -22.86
CA ASP A 185 -2.36 -9.15 -23.19
C ASP A 185 -1.66 -10.48 -23.49
N HIS A 186 -0.46 -10.43 -24.10
CA HIS A 186 0.36 -11.62 -24.29
C HIS A 186 0.87 -12.19 -22.97
N LEU A 187 1.24 -11.34 -22.00
CA LEU A 187 1.64 -11.79 -20.66
C LEU A 187 0.45 -12.37 -19.89
N ASP A 188 -0.74 -11.78 -19.95
CA ASP A 188 -1.95 -12.32 -19.32
C ASP A 188 -2.43 -13.64 -19.96
N SER A 189 -2.10 -13.88 -21.23
CA SER A 189 -2.33 -15.17 -21.90
C SER A 189 -1.26 -16.22 -21.56
N VAL A 190 -0.03 -15.80 -21.28
CA VAL A 190 1.09 -16.69 -20.95
C VAL A 190 1.13 -17.02 -19.44
N ILE A 191 0.57 -16.17 -18.57
CA ILE A 191 0.47 -16.41 -17.12
C ILE A 191 -0.31 -17.70 -16.78
N PRO A 192 -1.49 -17.99 -17.38
CA PRO A 192 -2.18 -19.27 -17.20
C PRO A 192 -1.34 -20.45 -17.69
N GLU A 193 -0.60 -20.28 -18.78
CA GLU A 193 0.25 -21.34 -19.35
C GLU A 193 1.48 -21.61 -18.47
N ILE A 194 2.04 -20.59 -17.80
CA ILE A 194 3.09 -20.73 -16.77
C ILE A 194 2.54 -21.39 -15.49
N LEU A 195 1.27 -21.12 -15.14
CA LEU A 195 0.60 -21.73 -13.98
C LEU A 195 0.24 -23.21 -14.23
N GLU A 196 0.04 -23.59 -15.49
CA GLU A 196 -0.34 -24.95 -15.90
C GLU A 196 0.86 -25.83 -16.33
N ASN A 197 2.00 -25.24 -16.74
CA ASN A 197 3.17 -25.96 -17.27
C ASN A 197 4.30 -26.21 -16.24
N GLU A 198 3.99 -26.91 -15.15
CA GLU A 198 4.91 -27.41 -14.12
C GLU A 198 5.35 -26.41 -13.02
N GLY A 199 4.60 -26.41 -11.90
CA GLY A 199 5.06 -25.89 -10.60
C GLY A 199 4.27 -24.71 -10.05
N GLY A 200 2.96 -24.90 -9.83
CA GLY A 200 2.07 -23.85 -9.31
C GLY A 200 2.64 -23.11 -8.09
N VAL A 201 2.45 -21.79 -8.06
CA VAL A 201 2.83 -20.88 -6.96
C VAL A 201 2.30 -21.45 -5.64
N ARG A 202 3.18 -22.12 -4.89
CA ARG A 202 2.83 -22.71 -3.59
C ARG A 202 2.50 -21.57 -2.64
N ARG A 203 1.27 -21.56 -2.11
CA ARG A 203 0.88 -20.59 -1.08
C ARG A 203 1.79 -20.80 0.14
N VAL A 204 2.43 -19.73 0.59
CA VAL A 204 3.34 -19.76 1.73
C VAL A 204 2.55 -20.15 3.00
N PRO A 205 2.95 -21.21 3.72
CA PRO A 205 2.25 -21.63 4.93
C PRO A 205 2.52 -20.68 6.10
N PRO A 206 1.68 -20.72 7.15
CA PRO A 206 1.87 -19.90 8.36
C PRO A 206 3.09 -20.37 9.17
N ALA A 207 3.57 -19.51 10.07
CA ALA A 207 4.69 -19.85 10.94
C ALA A 207 4.32 -21.02 11.88
N SER A 208 5.31 -21.86 12.20
CA SER A 208 5.14 -22.93 13.18
C SER A 208 4.77 -22.36 14.54
N LYS A 209 3.69 -22.88 15.15
CA LYS A 209 3.22 -22.40 16.45
C LYS A 209 4.27 -22.61 17.55
N GLU A 210 5.07 -23.66 17.44
CA GLU A 210 6.18 -23.91 18.38
C GLU A 210 7.28 -22.87 18.27
N VAL A 211 7.62 -22.48 17.03
CA VAL A 211 8.67 -21.50 16.77
C VAL A 211 8.23 -20.14 17.30
N VAL A 212 6.97 -19.75 17.04
CA VAL A 212 6.39 -18.50 17.58
C VAL A 212 6.39 -18.49 19.11
N ALA A 213 6.06 -19.61 19.76
CA ALA A 213 6.05 -19.72 21.22
C ALA A 213 7.46 -19.66 21.84
N LYS A 214 8.49 -20.11 21.11
CA LYS A 214 9.90 -20.09 21.54
C LYS A 214 10.61 -18.75 21.30
N LEU A 215 9.95 -17.79 20.63
CA LEU A 215 10.56 -16.48 20.37
C LEU A 215 10.85 -15.72 21.68
N PRO A 216 12.01 -15.07 21.80
CA PRO A 216 12.38 -14.31 22.98
C PRO A 216 11.42 -13.13 23.20
N VAL A 217 10.88 -13.06 24.43
CA VAL A 217 10.13 -11.90 24.91
C VAL A 217 11.07 -11.04 25.75
N ILE A 218 11.25 -9.80 25.33
CA ILE A 218 12.12 -8.81 25.94
C ILE A 218 11.24 -7.74 26.60
N THR A 219 11.48 -7.47 27.87
CA THR A 219 10.91 -6.31 28.56
C THR A 219 11.76 -5.09 28.27
N LEU A 220 11.15 -4.01 27.78
CA LEU A 220 11.84 -2.76 27.51
C LEU A 220 12.32 -2.11 28.80
N THR A 221 13.64 -2.01 28.98
CA THR A 221 14.26 -1.19 30.03
C THR A 221 14.62 0.18 29.48
N GLU A 222 14.85 1.17 30.35
CA GLU A 222 15.29 2.52 29.94
C GLU A 222 16.56 2.47 29.05
N GLU A 223 17.48 1.55 29.33
CA GLU A 223 18.70 1.36 28.55
C GLU A 223 18.44 0.81 27.13
N ILE A 224 17.46 -0.08 26.99
CA ILE A 224 17.09 -0.66 25.69
C ILE A 224 16.33 0.38 24.86
N LEU A 225 15.42 1.13 25.49
CA LEU A 225 14.69 2.21 24.83
C LEU A 225 15.65 3.31 24.33
N ALA A 226 16.65 3.66 25.14
CA ALA A 226 17.69 4.61 24.73
C ALA A 226 18.52 4.13 23.52
N LYS A 227 18.71 2.81 23.36
CA LYS A 227 19.41 2.22 22.21
C LYS A 227 18.56 2.15 20.94
N LEU A 228 17.25 1.91 21.08
CA LEU A 228 16.32 1.89 19.95
C LEU A 228 15.96 3.30 19.46
N GLY A 229 16.17 4.32 20.31
CA GLY A 229 15.84 5.72 20.04
C GLY A 229 14.53 6.13 20.71
N SER A 230 14.41 7.42 21.04
CA SER A 230 13.23 7.98 21.73
C SER A 230 11.91 7.81 20.97
N ASP A 231 12.00 7.52 19.67
CA ASP A 231 10.89 7.44 18.73
C ASP A 231 10.65 5.98 18.28
N ALA A 232 11.13 5.01 19.05
CA ALA A 232 10.87 3.61 18.76
C ALA A 232 9.36 3.33 18.79
N GLU A 233 8.83 2.80 17.69
CA GLU A 233 7.42 2.46 17.54
C GLU A 233 7.25 1.03 17.01
N CYS A 234 6.11 0.41 17.34
CA CYS A 234 5.78 -0.89 16.81
C CYS A 234 5.26 -0.74 15.37
N ALA A 235 5.92 -1.36 14.40
CA ALA A 235 5.57 -1.20 12.98
C ALA A 235 4.15 -1.70 12.61
N ILE A 236 3.49 -2.49 13.47
CA ILE A 236 2.14 -3.01 13.24
C ILE A 236 1.08 -2.05 13.78
N CYS A 237 1.12 -1.68 15.07
CA CYS A 237 0.13 -0.78 15.67
C CYS A 237 0.48 0.71 15.55
N LYS A 238 1.73 1.04 15.21
CA LYS A 238 2.28 2.41 15.16
C LYS A 238 2.15 3.16 16.48
N GLU A 239 2.31 2.42 17.58
CA GLU A 239 2.33 2.97 18.94
C GLU A 239 3.77 3.03 19.44
N ASN A 240 4.10 4.10 20.17
CA ASN A 240 5.41 4.30 20.78
C ASN A 240 5.68 3.24 21.84
N LEU A 241 6.91 2.73 21.85
CA LEU A 241 7.35 1.77 22.85
C LEU A 241 7.62 2.48 24.18
N LEU A 242 7.11 1.91 25.28
CA LEU A 242 7.32 2.45 26.62
C LEU A 242 8.20 1.52 27.47
N VAL A 243 8.83 2.11 28.49
CA VAL A 243 9.57 1.34 29.50
C VAL A 243 8.60 0.42 30.23
N GLY A 244 8.93 -0.87 30.30
CA GLY A 244 8.10 -1.91 30.91
C GLY A 244 7.22 -2.67 29.90
N ASP A 245 7.18 -2.27 28.63
CA ASP A 245 6.43 -3.02 27.63
C ASP A 245 7.11 -4.35 27.28
N ASN A 246 6.28 -5.37 27.07
CA ASN A 246 6.72 -6.68 26.60
C ASN A 246 6.78 -6.67 25.07
N MET A 247 7.97 -6.90 24.51
CA MET A 247 8.22 -7.00 23.07
C MET A 247 8.67 -8.40 22.71
N GLN A 248 8.17 -8.93 21.61
CA GLN A 248 8.62 -10.18 21.02
C GLN A 248 9.65 -9.88 19.93
N GLU A 249 10.86 -10.40 20.08
CA GLU A 249 11.95 -10.25 19.10
C GLU A 249 11.97 -11.44 18.13
N LEU A 250 11.98 -11.15 16.84
CA LEU A 250 12.20 -12.13 15.78
C LEU A 250 13.70 -12.45 15.59
N PRO A 251 14.07 -13.60 14.99
CA PRO A 251 15.47 -13.95 14.71
C PRO A 251 16.22 -12.91 13.87
N CYS A 252 15.49 -12.14 13.05
CA CYS A 252 16.00 -11.03 12.27
C CYS A 252 16.20 -9.72 13.06
N LYS A 253 16.07 -9.74 14.40
CA LYS A 253 16.25 -8.60 15.32
C LYS A 253 15.17 -7.50 15.26
N HIS A 254 14.08 -7.75 14.56
CA HIS A 254 12.91 -6.87 14.60
C HIS A 254 11.99 -7.21 15.78
N THR A 255 11.54 -6.18 16.50
CA THR A 255 10.73 -6.29 17.72
C THR A 255 9.30 -5.79 17.50
N PHE A 256 8.33 -6.51 18.05
CA PHE A 256 6.91 -6.18 17.95
C PHE A 256 6.18 -6.49 19.25
N HIS A 257 5.03 -5.85 19.50
CA HIS A 257 4.17 -6.29 20.59
C HIS A 257 3.69 -7.74 20.35
N PRO A 258 3.76 -8.65 21.34
CA PRO A 258 3.20 -10.00 21.23
C PRO A 258 1.75 -10.05 20.70
N PRO A 259 0.80 -9.19 21.15
CA PRO A 259 -0.56 -9.19 20.60
C PRO A 259 -0.65 -8.71 19.15
N CYS A 260 0.33 -7.93 18.68
CA CYS A 260 0.36 -7.45 17.29
C CYS A 260 1.01 -8.47 16.35
N LEU A 261 2.06 -9.16 16.82
CA LEU A 261 2.82 -10.12 16.02
C LEU A 261 2.08 -11.44 15.83
N LYS A 262 1.34 -11.90 16.84
CA LYS A 262 0.67 -13.20 16.81
C LYS A 262 -0.35 -13.34 15.65
N PRO A 263 -1.31 -12.41 15.43
CA PRO A 263 -2.25 -12.51 14.31
C PRO A 263 -1.55 -12.52 12.95
N TRP A 264 -0.44 -11.79 12.82
CA TRP A 264 0.36 -11.78 11.60
C TRP A 264 1.01 -13.14 11.35
N LEU A 265 1.58 -13.76 12.38
CA LEU A 265 2.26 -15.06 12.27
C LEU A 265 1.31 -16.25 12.10
N ASP A 266 0.02 -16.08 12.46
CA ASP A 266 -1.03 -17.05 12.20
C ASP A 266 -1.44 -17.11 10.71
N GLU A 267 -1.18 -16.05 9.93
CA GLU A 267 -1.49 -15.97 8.49
C GLU A 267 -0.24 -16.03 7.60
N HIS A 268 0.92 -15.61 8.11
CA HIS A 268 2.16 -15.48 7.36
C HIS A 268 3.35 -16.02 8.16
N ASN A 269 4.35 -16.61 7.50
CA ASN A 269 5.59 -17.02 8.16
C ASN A 269 6.71 -15.96 8.10
N SER A 270 6.47 -14.76 7.58
CA SER A 270 7.53 -13.78 7.30
C SER A 270 7.49 -12.55 8.19
N CYS A 271 8.66 -11.95 8.43
CA CYS A 271 8.78 -10.70 9.17
C CYS A 271 8.13 -9.53 8.39
N PRO A 272 7.27 -8.70 9.03
CA PRO A 272 6.64 -7.54 8.38
C PRO A 272 7.61 -6.50 7.83
N ILE A 273 8.83 -6.41 8.38
CA ILE A 273 9.81 -5.38 8.02
C ILE A 273 10.78 -5.86 6.95
N CYS A 274 11.37 -7.05 7.14
CA CYS A 274 12.45 -7.54 6.28
C CYS A 274 12.12 -8.80 5.49
N ARG A 275 10.88 -9.32 5.61
CA ARG A 275 10.42 -10.56 4.97
C ARG A 275 11.23 -11.82 5.33
N TYR A 276 12.06 -11.77 6.37
CA TYR A 276 12.73 -12.96 6.89
C TYR A 276 11.69 -14.03 7.25
N GLU A 277 11.83 -15.22 6.67
CA GLU A 277 10.90 -16.34 6.84
C GLU A 277 11.27 -17.18 8.07
N LEU A 278 10.25 -17.46 8.89
CA LEU A 278 10.29 -18.41 9.99
C LEU A 278 9.96 -19.81 9.48
N GLN A 279 10.41 -20.81 10.23
CA GLN A 279 10.05 -22.21 9.98
C GLN A 279 8.54 -22.42 10.12
N THR A 280 8.00 -23.29 9.27
CA THR A 280 6.58 -23.64 9.21
C THR A 280 6.35 -25.09 9.66
N ASP A 281 5.11 -25.43 9.98
CA ASP A 281 4.72 -26.81 10.34
C ASP A 281 4.49 -27.70 9.10
N ASP A 282 4.58 -27.13 7.89
CA ASP A 282 4.37 -27.82 6.61
C ASP A 282 5.69 -28.44 6.11
N HIS A 283 5.84 -29.74 6.32
CA HIS A 283 7.03 -30.49 5.93
C HIS A 283 7.24 -30.52 4.40
N ASP A 284 6.16 -30.49 3.61
CA ASP A 284 6.24 -30.47 2.15
C ASP A 284 6.74 -29.12 1.64
N TYR A 285 6.43 -28.03 2.35
CA TYR A 285 6.96 -26.70 2.07
C TYR A 285 8.42 -26.55 2.48
N GLU A 286 8.80 -26.99 3.69
CA GLU A 286 10.19 -26.90 4.17
C GLU A 286 11.14 -27.77 3.33
N SER A 287 10.73 -28.98 2.93
CA SER A 287 11.54 -29.85 2.05
C SER A 287 11.68 -29.29 0.62
N TRP A 288 10.64 -28.64 0.10
CA TRP A 288 10.73 -27.92 -1.17
C TRP A 288 11.72 -26.76 -1.09
N LYS A 289 11.64 -25.97 -0.01
CA LYS A 289 12.52 -24.83 0.26
C LYS A 289 13.98 -25.26 0.40
N GLU A 290 14.26 -26.37 1.07
CA GLU A 290 15.61 -26.90 1.20
C GLU A 290 16.17 -27.33 -0.17
N ARG A 291 15.39 -28.07 -0.96
CA ARG A 291 15.78 -28.46 -2.33
C ARG A 291 16.05 -27.26 -3.23
N GLU A 292 15.22 -26.23 -3.15
CA GLU A 292 15.41 -25.01 -3.95
C GLU A 292 16.71 -24.28 -3.54
N LYS A 293 17.00 -24.22 -2.24
CA LYS A 293 18.23 -23.64 -1.72
C LYS A 293 19.47 -24.43 -2.17
N GLU A 294 19.43 -25.75 -2.13
CA GLU A 294 20.51 -26.61 -2.64
C GLU A 294 20.75 -26.39 -4.13
N ALA A 295 19.68 -26.34 -4.94
CA ALA A 295 19.78 -26.06 -6.38
C ALA A 295 20.34 -24.66 -6.68
N GLU A 296 20.01 -23.65 -5.86
CA GLU A 296 20.59 -22.31 -5.95
C GLU A 296 22.07 -22.30 -5.60
N GLU A 297 22.48 -23.03 -4.55
CA GLU A 297 23.88 -23.17 -4.17
C GLU A 297 24.69 -23.91 -5.23
N GLU A 298 24.14 -24.98 -5.83
CA GLU A 298 24.75 -25.67 -6.96
C GLU A 298 24.91 -24.74 -8.17
N ARG A 299 23.88 -23.93 -8.49
CA ARG A 299 23.95 -22.94 -9.58
C ARG A 299 25.01 -21.88 -9.32
N LYS A 300 25.11 -21.37 -8.09
CA LYS A 300 26.17 -20.43 -7.66
C LYS A 300 27.55 -21.07 -7.70
N GLY A 301 27.67 -22.33 -7.30
CA GLY A 301 28.89 -23.12 -7.38
C GLY A 301 29.36 -23.29 -8.82
N ALA A 302 28.47 -23.67 -9.72
CA ALA A 302 28.74 -23.78 -11.15
C ALA A 302 29.14 -22.43 -11.77
N ALA A 303 28.44 -21.34 -11.43
CA ALA A 303 28.79 -20.00 -11.89
C ALA A 303 30.16 -19.52 -11.39
N ASN A 304 30.56 -19.91 -10.16
CA ASN A 304 31.88 -19.63 -9.62
C ASN A 304 32.98 -20.48 -10.25
N ALA A 305 32.70 -21.75 -10.60
CA ALA A 305 33.63 -22.63 -11.30
C ALA A 305 33.97 -22.12 -12.72
N VAL A 306 33.01 -21.50 -13.41
CA VAL A 306 33.24 -20.89 -14.74
C VAL A 306 34.11 -19.62 -14.66
N ARG A 307 34.11 -18.90 -13.53
CA ARG A 307 34.88 -17.66 -13.35
C ARG A 307 36.35 -17.90 -12.97
N GLY A 308 36.66 -19.05 -12.36
CA GLY A 308 38.00 -19.42 -11.92
C GLY A 308 38.83 -20.19 -12.95
N GLY A 309 38.58 -19.99 -14.25
CA GLY A 309 39.23 -20.72 -15.34
C GLY A 309 40.75 -20.58 -15.39
N GLU A 310 41.47 -21.35 -14.57
CA GLU A 310 42.79 -21.85 -14.88
C GLU A 310 42.62 -23.26 -15.47
N TYR A 311 42.65 -23.32 -16.80
CA TYR A 311 42.64 -24.58 -17.54
C TYR A 311 43.97 -25.30 -17.29
N MET A 312 43.98 -26.32 -16.43
CA MET A 312 45.12 -27.23 -16.35
C MET A 312 44.96 -28.27 -17.48
N TYR A 313 45.62 -28.02 -18.62
CA TYR A 313 45.85 -29.05 -19.63
C TYR A 313 46.92 -30.01 -19.12
N VAL A 314 46.65 -31.32 -19.21
CA VAL A 314 47.67 -32.38 -19.18
C VAL A 314 47.74 -33.01 -20.55
#